data_AF-A0A3D3A7F5-F1
#
_entry.id   AF-A0A3D3A7F5-F1
#
_cell.length_a   1.000
_cell.length_b   1.000
_cell.length_c   1.000
_cell.angle_alpha   90.00
_cell.angle_beta   90.00
_cell.angle_gamma   90.00
#
_symmetry.space_group_name_H-M   'P 1'
#
loop_
_entity.id
_entity.type
_entity.pdbx_description
1 polymer ?
#
loop_
_entity_poly.entity_id
_entity_poly.type
_entity_poly.pdbx_seq_one_letter_code
_entity_poly.pdbx_strand_id
1 'polypeptide(L)' 'PHGGGEGKTSGGRHPVTPWGKPTKGRRTRSNKATDKYILRSRHLKKKR' A
#
# COMPACT_ATOMS: atom_id res chain seq x y z
N PRO A 1 5.01 -12.80 -6.96
CA PRO A 1 5.77 -11.63 -7.43
C PRO A 1 7.24 -11.59 -6.98
N HIS A 2 7.52 -11.80 -5.70
CA HIS A 2 8.86 -11.66 -5.10
C HIS A 2 9.63 -12.99 -5.08
N GLY A 3 9.37 -13.87 -6.04
CA GLY A 3 10.10 -15.13 -6.16
C GLY A 3 11.41 -14.95 -6.92
N GLY A 4 12.36 -15.86 -6.67
CA GLY A 4 13.66 -15.93 -7.34
C GLY A 4 14.86 -15.68 -6.42
N GLY A 5 15.99 -16.27 -6.81
CA GLY A 5 17.25 -16.22 -6.09
C GLY A 5 17.46 -17.42 -5.14
N GLU A 6 18.70 -17.85 -5.01
CA GLU A 6 19.09 -18.91 -4.09
C GLU A 6 19.16 -18.36 -2.66
N GLY A 7 18.66 -19.14 -1.69
CA GLY A 7 18.56 -18.69 -0.29
C GLY A 7 17.45 -17.66 -0.06
N LYS A 8 17.56 -16.90 1.04
CA LYS A 8 16.58 -15.87 1.40
C LYS A 8 16.95 -14.56 0.71
N THR A 9 16.07 -14.08 -0.17
CA THR A 9 16.28 -12.81 -0.90
C THR A 9 15.19 -11.79 -0.56
N SER A 10 15.48 -10.51 -0.83
CA SER A 10 14.53 -9.40 -0.68
C SER A 10 13.55 -9.28 -1.85
N GLY A 11 13.58 -10.21 -2.82
CA GLY A 11 12.67 -10.26 -3.97
C GLY A 11 12.98 -9.26 -5.10
N GLY A 12 13.98 -8.38 -4.94
CA GLY A 12 14.50 -7.51 -6.02
C GLY A 12 13.57 -6.39 -6.51
N ARG A 13 12.48 -6.10 -5.79
CA ARG A 13 11.45 -5.11 -6.17
C ARG A 13 10.79 -4.53 -4.93
N HIS A 14 10.13 -3.39 -5.09
CA HIS A 14 9.27 -2.85 -4.03
C HIS A 14 8.18 -3.86 -3.62
N PRO A 15 7.83 -3.93 -2.32
CA PRO A 15 6.90 -4.92 -1.80
C PRO A 15 5.50 -4.74 -2.39
N VAL A 16 4.88 -5.88 -2.73
CA VAL A 16 3.58 -5.95 -3.39
C VAL A 16 2.80 -7.17 -2.88
N THR A 17 1.50 -7.20 -3.18
CA THR A 17 0.67 -8.39 -3.03
C THR A 17 1.04 -9.46 -4.06
N PRO A 18 0.57 -10.72 -3.89
CA PRO A 18 0.75 -11.78 -4.88
C PRO A 18 0.32 -11.42 -6.31
N TRP A 19 -0.65 -10.51 -6.45
CA TRP A 19 -1.18 -10.01 -7.74
C TRP A 19 -0.56 -8.68 -8.19
N GLY A 20 0.53 -8.23 -7.57
CA GLY A 20 1.27 -7.05 -8.01
C GLY A 20 0.76 -5.69 -7.48
N LYS A 21 -0.24 -5.65 -6.60
CA LYS A 21 -0.68 -4.37 -5.99
C LYS A 21 0.37 -3.89 -4.98
N PRO A 22 0.83 -2.63 -5.01
CA PRO A 22 1.77 -2.10 -4.03
C PRO A 22 1.24 -2.16 -2.59
N THR A 23 2.07 -2.60 -1.64
CA THR A 23 1.68 -2.71 -0.22
C THR A 23 2.21 -1.56 0.65
N LYS A 24 3.27 -0.86 0.23
CA LYS A 24 3.79 0.33 0.92
C LYS A 24 3.15 1.60 0.35
N GLY A 25 2.56 2.42 1.22
CA GLY A 25 2.12 3.80 0.92
C GLY A 25 0.83 3.95 0.12
N ARG A 26 0.44 2.99 -0.71
CA ARG A 26 -0.73 3.11 -1.59
C ARG A 26 -2.05 3.04 -0.81
N ARG A 27 -2.86 4.11 -0.90
CA ARG A 27 -4.25 4.10 -0.38
C ARG A 27 -5.13 3.29 -1.34
N THR A 28 -5.90 2.36 -0.80
CA THR A 28 -6.75 1.45 -1.59
C THR A 28 -8.20 1.92 -1.73
N ARG A 29 -8.68 2.80 -0.82
CA ARG A 29 -10.02 3.42 -0.89
C ARG A 29 -10.00 4.60 -1.86
N SER A 30 -10.99 4.65 -2.77
CA SER A 30 -11.15 5.70 -3.79
C SER A 30 -12.58 6.22 -3.98
N ASN A 31 -13.55 5.79 -3.17
CA ASN A 31 -14.96 6.17 -3.35
C ASN A 31 -15.25 7.62 -2.90
N LYS A 32 -15.27 8.52 -3.89
CA LYS A 32 -15.52 9.96 -3.72
C LYS A 32 -16.88 10.28 -3.08
N ALA A 33 -17.93 9.50 -3.37
CA ALA A 33 -19.28 9.79 -2.89
C ALA A 33 -19.37 9.76 -1.35
N THR A 34 -18.59 8.87 -0.73
CA THR A 34 -18.53 8.71 0.73
C THR A 34 -17.44 9.54 1.39
N ASP A 35 -16.51 10.10 0.61
CA ASP A 35 -15.39 10.88 1.15
C ASP A 35 -15.85 12.21 1.77
N LYS A 36 -16.95 12.78 1.28
CA LYS A 36 -17.56 14.02 1.82
C LYS A 36 -18.01 13.90 3.28
N TYR A 37 -18.26 12.68 3.76
CA TYR A 37 -18.67 12.43 5.14
C TYR A 37 -17.48 12.18 6.09
N ILE A 38 -16.25 12.16 5.59
CA ILE A 38 -15.06 11.96 6.44
C ILE A 38 -14.66 13.30 7.08
N LEU A 39 -14.88 13.44 8.39
CA LEU A 39 -14.45 14.63 9.14
C LEU A 39 -12.93 14.67 9.40
N ARG A 40 -12.31 13.53 9.72
CA ARG A 40 -10.87 13.43 9.98
C ARG A 40 -10.28 12.14 9.40
N SER A 41 -9.19 12.26 8.64
CA SER A 41 -8.47 11.09 8.14
C SER A 41 -7.48 10.56 9.18
N ARG A 42 -7.42 9.24 9.36
CA ARG A 42 -6.40 8.58 10.21
C ARG A 42 -4.96 8.93 9.81
N HIS A 43 -4.74 9.33 8.56
CA HIS A 43 -3.41 9.67 8.06
C HIS A 43 -2.98 11.11 8.40
N LEU A 44 -3.84 11.93 9.02
CA LEU A 44 -3.50 13.31 9.40
C LEU A 44 -2.33 13.38 10.39
N LYS A 45 -2.28 12.46 11.36
CA LYS A 45 -1.18 12.39 12.34
C LYS A 45 0.15 11.96 11.73
N LYS A 46 0.12 11.25 10.59
CA LYS A 46 1.31 10.68 9.93
C LYS A 46 2.10 11.70 9.10
N LYS A 47 1.56 12.93 8.98
CA LYS A 47 2.18 14.06 8.26
C LYS A 47 2.80 15.09 9.22
N ARG A 48 2.69 14.88 10.53
CA ARG A 48 3.40 15.62 11.57
C ARG A 48 4.73 14.97 11.86
#